data_AF-R7MC29-F1
#
_entry.id   AF-R7MC29-F1
#
_cell.length_a   1.000
_cell.length_b   1.000
_cell.length_c   1.000
_cell.angle_alpha   90.00
_cell.angle_beta   90.00
_cell.angle_gamma   90.00
#
_symmetry.space_group_name_H-M   'P 1'
#
loop_
_entity.id
_entity.type
_entity.pdbx_description
1 polymer ?
#
loop_
_entity_poly.entity_id
_entity_poly.type
_entity_poly.pdbx_seq_one_letter_code
_entity_poly.pdbx_strand_id
1 'polypeptide(L)'
;MPIINFTQPFSIFVGVVLFVLMLFLAKENKKAWIIGTVLFAFIGLLVGHTVEFILMPNESQEIYNAITTSATIDLLFIFISFISYLWIDDIEAKEGRRKSIDNSLDWFWNKV
;
A
#
# COMPACT_ATOMS: atom_id res chain seq x y z
N MET A 1 -12.62 -7.35 -16.98
CA MET A 1 -12.15 -6.07 -16.40
C MET A 1 -11.56 -6.38 -15.04
N PRO A 2 -10.44 -5.77 -14.64
CA PRO A 2 -9.77 -6.09 -13.38
C PRO A 2 -10.63 -5.76 -12.16
N ILE A 3 -10.43 -6.48 -11.05
CA ILE A 3 -11.13 -6.27 -9.77
C ILE A 3 -11.11 -4.79 -9.36
N ILE A 4 -9.94 -4.15 -9.44
CA ILE A 4 -9.81 -2.69 -9.38
C ILE A 4 -9.02 -2.20 -10.59
N ASN A 5 -9.63 -1.31 -11.37
CA ASN A 5 -8.99 -0.77 -12.56
C ASN A 5 -8.23 0.53 -12.26
N PHE A 6 -6.91 0.43 -12.03
CA PHE A 6 -6.05 1.59 -11.83
C PHE A 6 -5.58 2.25 -13.12
N THR A 7 -6.00 1.80 -14.30
CA THR A 7 -5.83 2.62 -15.52
C THR A 7 -6.68 3.89 -15.50
N GLN A 8 -7.74 3.90 -14.69
CA GLN A 8 -8.60 5.05 -14.51
C GLN A 8 -7.98 6.00 -13.49
N PRO A 9 -7.69 7.27 -13.86
CA PRO A 9 -7.09 8.24 -12.94
C PRO A 9 -7.91 8.47 -11.67
N PHE A 10 -9.24 8.38 -11.78
CA PHE A 10 -10.14 8.51 -10.64
C PHE A 10 -9.92 7.41 -9.59
N SER A 11 -9.71 6.16 -10.01
CA SER A 11 -9.42 5.04 -9.10
C SER A 11 -8.12 5.25 -8.34
N ILE A 12 -7.07 5.72 -9.03
CA ILE A 12 -5.79 6.06 -8.41
C ILE A 12 -6.01 7.18 -7.38
N PHE A 13 -6.72 8.24 -7.77
CA PHE A 13 -7.00 9.38 -6.88
C PHE A 13 -7.70 8.95 -5.59
N VAL A 14 -8.74 8.11 -5.70
CA VAL A 14 -9.43 7.54 -4.53
C VAL A 14 -8.48 6.72 -3.67
N GLY A 15 -7.64 5.86 -4.28
CA GLY A 15 -6.62 5.09 -3.57
C GLY A 15 -5.65 5.97 -2.78
N VAL A 16 -5.15 7.05 -3.39
CA VAL A 16 -4.26 8.02 -2.73
C VAL A 16 -4.96 8.73 -1.57
N VAL A 17 -6.19 9.22 -1.78
CA VAL A 17 -6.94 9.92 -0.73
C VAL A 17 -7.18 8.98 0.47
N LEU A 18 -7.64 7.75 0.22
CA LEU A 18 -7.84 6.77 1.28
C LEU A 18 -6.53 6.44 2.00
N PHE A 19 -5.44 6.24 1.26
CA PHE A 19 -4.13 5.99 1.85
C PHE A 19 -3.69 7.13 2.78
N VAL A 20 -3.79 8.38 2.33
CA VAL A 20 -3.42 9.56 3.13
C VAL A 20 -4.30 9.69 4.38
N LEU A 21 -5.60 9.44 4.27
CA LEU A 21 -6.51 9.45 5.42
C LEU A 21 -6.15 8.38 6.45
N MET A 22 -5.82 7.16 5.98
CA MET A 22 -5.40 6.07 6.86
C MET A 22 -4.04 6.36 7.51
N LEU A 23 -3.11 6.96 6.78
CA LEU A 23 -1.82 7.41 7.31
C LEU A 23 -1.97 8.49 8.38
N PHE A 24 -2.83 9.47 8.12
CA PHE A 24 -3.17 10.50 9.09
C PHE A 24 -3.76 9.88 10.36
N LEU A 25 -4.73 8.97 10.21
CA LEU A 25 -5.34 8.25 11.33
C LEU A 25 -4.31 7.43 12.13
N ALA A 26 -3.41 6.71 11.44
CA ALA A 26 -2.37 5.90 12.06
C ALA A 26 -1.38 6.76 12.86
N LYS A 27 -0.99 7.91 12.31
CA LYS A 27 -0.10 8.87 12.97
C LYS A 27 -0.74 9.48 14.22
N GLU A 28 -1.99 9.93 14.12
CA GLU A 28 -2.69 10.57 15.24
C GLU A 28 -2.89 9.59 16.41
N ASN A 29 -3.22 8.34 16.10
CA ASN A 29 -3.41 7.30 17.12
C ASN A 29 -2.10 6.63 17.55
N LYS A 30 -0.98 6.90 16.87
CA LYS A 30 0.32 6.23 17.05
C LYS A 30 0.19 4.72 17.00
N LYS A 31 -0.49 4.22 15.97
CA LYS A 31 -0.80 2.79 15.79
C LYS A 31 -0.36 2.28 14.42
N ALA A 32 0.75 1.56 14.40
CA ALA A 32 1.33 1.04 13.16
C ALA A 32 0.45 -0.02 12.49
N TRP A 33 -0.31 -0.79 13.27
CA TRP A 33 -1.20 -1.82 12.73
C TRP A 33 -2.24 -1.26 11.75
N ILE A 34 -2.61 0.01 11.86
CA ILE A 34 -3.53 0.69 10.92
C ILE A 34 -2.93 0.76 9.51
N ILE A 35 -1.63 1.09 9.38
CA ILE A 35 -0.96 1.03 8.07
C ILE A 35 -0.64 -0.41 7.68
N GLY A 36 -0.39 -1.28 8.66
CA GLY A 36 -0.25 -2.71 8.42
C GLY A 36 -1.45 -3.29 7.68
N THR A 37 -2.68 -2.98 8.09
CA THR A 37 -3.89 -3.47 7.39
C THR A 37 -4.01 -2.91 5.97
N VAL A 38 -3.65 -1.64 5.74
CA VAL A 38 -3.62 -1.03 4.40
C VAL A 38 -2.59 -1.72 3.50
N LEU A 39 -1.39 -2.00 4.02
CA LEU A 39 -0.36 -2.77 3.32
C LEU A 39 -0.89 -4.15 2.91
N PHE A 40 -1.51 -4.89 3.85
CA PHE A 40 -2.09 -6.20 3.55
C PHE A 40 -3.25 -6.13 2.54
N ALA A 41 -4.03 -5.05 2.53
CA ALA A 41 -5.07 -4.85 1.53
C ALA A 41 -4.48 -4.73 0.11
N PHE A 42 -3.41 -3.95 -0.08
CA PHE A 42 -2.74 -3.85 -1.38
C PHE A 42 -2.01 -5.12 -1.80
N ILE A 43 -1.43 -5.88 -0.85
CA ILE A 43 -0.90 -7.22 -1.13
C ILE A 43 -2.03 -8.15 -1.61
N GLY A 44 -3.20 -8.09 -0.98
CA GLY A 44 -4.38 -8.84 -1.42
C GLY A 44 -4.83 -8.46 -2.83
N LEU A 45 -4.83 -7.17 -3.17
CA LEU A 45 -5.14 -6.69 -4.53
C LEU A 45 -4.12 -7.20 -5.56
N LEU A 46 -2.83 -7.16 -5.24
CA LEU A 46 -1.79 -7.70 -6.13
C LEU A 46 -1.98 -9.19 -6.40
N VAL A 47 -2.31 -9.97 -5.35
CA VAL A 47 -2.65 -11.40 -5.51
C VAL A 47 -3.88 -11.55 -6.41
N GLY A 48 -4.92 -10.73 -6.20
CA GLY A 48 -6.10 -10.69 -7.05
C GLY A 48 -5.77 -10.45 -8.52
N HIS A 49 -5.04 -9.39 -8.84
CA HIS A 49 -4.62 -9.07 -10.22
C HIS A 49 -3.72 -10.15 -10.82
N THR A 50 -2.89 -10.82 -10.01
CA THR A 50 -2.08 -11.96 -10.47
C THR A 50 -2.96 -13.17 -10.82
N VAL A 51 -3.98 -13.46 -10.01
CA VAL A 51 -4.96 -14.51 -10.31
C VAL A 51 -5.73 -14.18 -11.59
N GLU A 52 -6.19 -12.94 -11.75
CA GLU A 52 -6.84 -12.49 -13.00
C GLU A 52 -5.93 -12.67 -14.22
N PHE A 53 -4.66 -12.29 -14.10
CA PHE A 53 -3.67 -12.46 -15.16
C PHE A 53 -3.53 -13.92 -15.61
N ILE A 54 -3.54 -14.86 -14.67
CA ILE A 54 -3.41 -16.30 -14.96
C ILE A 54 -4.71 -16.88 -15.56
N LEU A 55 -5.87 -16.44 -15.07
CA LEU A 55 -7.18 -16.97 -15.47
C LEU A 55 -7.71 -16.38 -16.78
N MET A 56 -7.08 -15.32 -17.30
CA MET A 56 -7.51 -14.60 -18.51
C MET A 56 -6.50 -14.66 -19.68
N PRO A 57 -6.01 -15.84 -20.11
CA PRO A 57 -4.96 -15.93 -21.13
C PRO A 57 -5.42 -15.55 -22.55
N ASN A 58 -6.74 -15.50 -22.82
CA ASN A 58 -7.30 -15.23 -24.15
C ASN A 58 -8.07 -13.90 -24.23
N GLU A 59 -7.90 -13.01 -23.26
CA GLU A 59 -8.54 -11.69 -23.26
C GLU A 59 -7.87 -10.71 -24.24
N SER A 60 -8.55 -9.59 -24.51
CA SER A 60 -7.99 -8.55 -25.37
C SER A 60 -6.71 -7.95 -24.79
N GLN A 61 -5.84 -7.43 -25.66
CA GLN A 61 -4.62 -6.71 -25.25
C GLN A 61 -4.94 -5.54 -24.30
N GLU A 62 -6.11 -4.92 -24.44
CA GLU A 62 -6.56 -3.85 -23.56
C GLU A 62 -6.77 -4.33 -22.12
N ILE A 63 -7.36 -5.51 -21.94
CA ILE A 63 -7.58 -6.11 -20.61
C ILE A 63 -6.25 -6.54 -19.99
N TYR A 64 -5.35 -7.12 -20.79
CA TYR A 64 -4.00 -7.45 -20.36
C TYR A 64 -3.24 -6.22 -19.85
N ASN A 65 -3.28 -5.12 -20.61
CA ASN A 65 -2.65 -3.86 -20.22
C ASN A 65 -3.29 -3.28 -18.95
N ALA A 66 -4.61 -3.42 -18.79
CA ALA A 66 -5.31 -2.94 -17.60
C ALA A 66 -4.92 -3.71 -16.33
N ILE A 67 -4.83 -5.04 -16.40
CA ILE A 67 -4.42 -5.89 -15.27
C ILE A 67 -2.95 -5.60 -14.90
N THR A 68 -2.05 -5.60 -15.89
CA THR A 68 -0.61 -5.36 -15.64
C THR A 68 -0.30 -3.96 -15.12
N THR A 69 -0.99 -2.94 -15.63
CA THR A 69 -0.89 -1.58 -15.10
C THR A 69 -1.41 -1.54 -13.67
N SER A 70 -2.54 -2.18 -13.38
CA SER A 70 -3.11 -2.19 -12.03
C SER A 70 -2.23 -2.91 -11.02
N ALA A 71 -1.64 -4.05 -11.39
CA ALA A 71 -0.63 -4.75 -10.57
C ALA A 71 0.62 -3.89 -10.32
N THR A 72 1.04 -3.09 -11.30
CA THR A 72 2.17 -2.15 -11.14
C THR A 72 1.82 -1.07 -10.12
N ILE A 73 0.60 -0.53 -10.15
CA ILE A 73 0.13 0.46 -9.18
C ILE A 73 0.00 -0.16 -7.78
N ASP A 74 -0.44 -1.42 -7.65
CA ASP A 74 -0.45 -2.12 -6.36
C ASP A 74 0.95 -2.15 -5.75
N LEU A 75 1.98 -2.50 -6.54
CA LEU A 75 3.37 -2.53 -6.07
C LEU A 75 3.85 -1.17 -5.54
N LEU A 76 3.45 -0.07 -6.20
CA LEU A 76 3.75 1.28 -5.70
C LEU A 76 3.08 1.55 -4.35
N PHE A 77 1.80 1.19 -4.22
CA PHE A 77 1.08 1.37 -2.95
C PHE A 77 1.62 0.45 -1.84
N ILE A 78 2.00 -0.79 -2.15
CA ILE A 78 2.66 -1.71 -1.22
C ILE A 78 3.96 -1.07 -0.72
N PHE A 79 4.79 -0.55 -1.64
CA PHE A 79 6.06 0.09 -1.29
C PHE A 79 5.87 1.29 -0.37
N ILE A 80 4.97 2.22 -0.73
CA ILE A 80 4.73 3.42 0.07
C ILE A 80 4.07 3.07 1.41
N SER A 81 3.16 2.09 1.44
CA SER A 81 2.53 1.61 2.67
C SER A 81 3.53 0.93 3.59
N PHE A 82 4.47 0.16 3.06
CA PHE A 82 5.51 -0.50 3.84
C PHE A 82 6.45 0.52 4.50
N ILE A 83 6.91 1.51 3.74
CA ILE A 83 7.74 2.60 4.28
C ILE A 83 6.97 3.38 5.36
N SER A 84 5.70 3.67 5.10
CA SER A 84 4.83 4.36 6.07
C SER A 84 4.58 3.53 7.32
N TYR A 85 4.44 2.22 7.19
CA TYR A 85 4.30 1.30 8.31
C TYR A 85 5.51 1.37 9.24
N LEU A 86 6.72 1.28 8.69
CA LEU A 86 7.96 1.39 9.47
C LEU A 86 8.07 2.74 10.17
N TRP A 87 7.67 3.83 9.50
CA TRP A 87 7.66 5.15 10.11
C TRP A 87 6.69 5.26 11.30
N ILE A 88 5.45 4.75 11.17
CA ILE A 88 4.49 4.76 12.28
C ILE A 88 4.92 3.79 13.39
N ASP A 89 5.54 2.65 13.07
CA ASP A 89 6.07 1.70 14.06
C ASP A 89 7.15 2.34 14.93
N ASP A 90 8.08 3.09 14.33
CA ASP A 90 9.08 3.86 15.09
C ASP A 90 8.43 4.88 16.05
N ILE A 91 7.39 5.60 15.58
CA ILE A 91 6.61 6.50 16.44
C ILE A 91 5.95 5.74 17.60
N GLU A 92 5.29 4.62 17.32
CA GLU A 92 4.63 3.79 18.34
C GLU A 92 5.63 3.21 19.35
N ALA A 93 6.80 2.77 18.87
CA ALA A 93 7.87 2.22 19.69
C ALA A 93 8.48 3.26 20.65
N LYS A 94 8.74 4.48 20.14
CA LYS A 94 9.22 5.62 20.93
C LYS A 94 8.23 6.01 22.03
N GLU A 95 6.94 6.04 21.71
CA GLU A 95 5.89 6.33 22.69
C GLU A 95 5.76 5.22 23.74
N GLY A 96 5.73 3.97 23.28
CA GLY A 96 5.50 2.79 24.13
C GLY A 96 6.72 2.33 24.94
N ARG A 97 7.89 2.96 24.75
CA ARG A 97 9.20 2.48 25.25
C ARG A 97 9.48 1.02 24.88
N ARG A 98 9.09 0.63 23.66
CA ARG A 98 9.32 -0.72 23.11
C ARG A 98 10.38 -0.65 22.01
N LYS A 99 10.96 -1.80 21.65
CA LYS A 99 11.80 -1.88 20.45
C LYS A 99 10.90 -1.80 19.22
N SER A 100 11.26 -0.94 18.27
CA SER A 100 10.70 -0.97 16.92
C SER A 100 11.02 -2.30 16.24
N ILE A 101 10.16 -2.71 15.31
CA ILE A 101 10.33 -3.92 14.51
C ILE A 101 11.54 -3.79 13.59
N ASP A 102 11.80 -2.61 13.02
CA ASP A 102 13.00 -2.31 12.23
C ASP A 102 13.30 -0.80 12.25
N ASN A 103 14.56 -0.44 12.50
CA ASN A 103 15.05 0.94 12.60
C ASN A 103 15.98 1.35 11.44
N SER A 104 16.09 0.50 10.41
CA SER A 104 16.99 0.73 9.27
C SER A 104 16.76 2.07 8.55
N LEU A 105 15.57 2.65 8.69
CA LEU A 105 15.17 3.94 8.11
C LEU A 105 15.18 5.12 9.11
N ASP A 106 15.69 4.96 10.33
CA ASP A 106 15.74 6.04 11.35
C ASP A 106 16.42 7.30 10.81
N TRP A 107 17.48 7.14 10.01
CA TRP A 107 18.23 8.24 9.41
C TRP A 107 17.37 9.11 8.46
N PHE A 108 16.30 8.55 7.89
CA PHE A 108 15.42 9.23 6.94
C PHE A 108 14.40 10.11 7.67
N TRP A 109 13.89 9.67 8.83
CA TRP A 109 12.83 10.36 9.55
C TRP A 109 13.30 11.17 10.76
N ASN A 110 14.50 10.94 11.31
CA ASN A 110 15.02 11.69 12.48
C ASN A 110 15.23 13.20 12.24
N LYS A 111 15.01 13.68 11.01
CA LYS A 111 15.09 15.10 10.64
C LYS A 111 13.73 15.81 10.62
N VAL A 112 12.64 15.08 10.86
CA VAL A 112 11.25 15.55 10.86
C VAL A 112 10.68 15.46 12.27
#